data_AF-A0A0B2PAU5-F1
#
_entry.id   AF-A0A0B2PAU5-F1
#
_cell.length_a   1.000
_cell.length_b   1.000
_cell.length_c   1.000
_cell.angle_alpha   90.00
_cell.angle_beta   90.00
_cell.angle_gamma   90.00
#
_symmetry.space_group_name_H-M   'P 1'
#
loop_
_entity.id
_entity.type
_entity.pdbx_description
1 polymer ?
#
loop_
_entity_poly.entity_id
_entity_poly.type
_entity_poly.pdbx_seq_one_letter_code
_entity_poly.pdbx_strand_id
1 'polypeptide(L)'
;IWQLCYSWLGFQLVLPIGCCGHFWIHYGLIKGVKSRGVLMFIWVAAVWSIWNHRNVIIFRNQQPCAEYVIEEIKSKSWGWIKAKYKCFQSSYYEWHSQPFLCL
;
A
#
# COMPACT_ATOMS: atom_id res chain seq x y z
N ILE A 1 -4.45 -4.05 8.67
CA ILE A 1 -3.58 -3.66 7.52
C ILE A 1 -4.18 -2.54 6.69
N TRP A 2 -5.33 -2.71 6.02
CA TRP A 2 -5.89 -1.66 5.17
C TRP A 2 -6.10 -0.32 5.88
N GLN A 3 -6.66 -0.31 7.09
CA GLN A 3 -6.78 0.91 7.89
C GLN A 3 -5.41 1.57 8.18
N LEU A 4 -4.34 0.78 8.40
CA LEU A 4 -2.99 1.30 8.56
C LEU A 4 -2.47 1.93 7.26
N CYS A 5 -2.74 1.31 6.10
CA CYS A 5 -2.39 1.88 4.81
C CYS A 5 -3.09 3.23 4.58
N TYR A 6 -4.39 3.31 4.88
CA TYR A 6 -5.13 4.55 4.70
C TYR A 6 -4.71 5.63 5.70
N SER A 7 -4.49 5.27 6.96
CA SER A 7 -3.93 6.18 7.97
C SER A 7 -2.56 6.73 7.55
N TRP A 8 -1.68 5.85 7.04
CA TRP A 8 -0.38 6.24 6.48
C TRP A 8 -0.51 7.22 5.30
N LEU A 9 -1.53 7.06 4.46
CA LEU A 9 -1.83 7.95 3.34
C LEU A 9 -2.59 9.23 3.75
N GLY A 10 -2.96 9.38 5.02
CA GLY A 10 -3.74 10.52 5.53
C GLY A 10 -5.26 10.41 5.31
N PHE A 11 -5.78 9.23 4.98
CA PHE A 11 -7.20 8.98 4.78
C PHE A 11 -7.85 8.31 6.00
N GLN A 12 -9.07 8.75 6.32
CA GLN A 12 -9.98 8.07 7.25
C GLN A 12 -11.19 7.53 6.48
N LEU A 13 -11.31 6.20 6.41
CA LEU A 13 -12.30 5.54 5.56
C LEU A 13 -12.97 4.38 6.31
N VAL A 14 -14.27 4.22 6.07
CA VAL A 14 -15.01 2.99 6.42
C VAL A 14 -14.78 1.98 5.30
N LEU A 15 -14.26 0.80 5.65
CA LEU A 15 -13.94 -0.23 4.67
C LEU A 15 -15.18 -1.08 4.36
N PRO A 16 -15.43 -1.37 3.07
CA PRO A 16 -16.51 -2.26 2.69
C PRO A 16 -16.13 -3.71 3.02
N ILE A 17 -17.14 -4.56 3.17
CA ILE A 17 -16.94 -5.99 3.51
C ILE A 17 -16.32 -6.78 2.34
N GLY A 18 -16.56 -6.36 1.09
CA GLY A 18 -16.12 -7.10 -0.10
C GLY A 18 -14.87 -6.51 -0.79
N CYS A 19 -14.05 -7.40 -1.37
CA CYS A 19 -12.82 -7.03 -2.09
C CYS A 19 -13.07 -6.11 -3.29
N CYS A 20 -14.13 -6.35 -4.08
CA CYS A 20 -14.46 -5.51 -5.24
C CYS A 20 -14.84 -4.09 -4.80
N GLY A 21 -15.68 -3.96 -3.77
CA GLY A 21 -16.02 -2.65 -3.20
C GLY A 21 -14.79 -1.93 -2.66
N HIS A 22 -13.91 -2.68 -1.98
CA HIS A 22 -12.67 -2.13 -1.45
C HIS A 22 -11.76 -1.60 -2.56
N PHE A 23 -11.62 -2.35 -3.66
CA PHE A 23 -10.88 -1.92 -4.84
C PHE A 23 -11.46 -0.65 -5.46
N TRP A 24 -12.79 -0.59 -5.64
CA TRP A 24 -13.44 0.57 -6.24
C TRP A 24 -13.28 1.83 -5.39
N ILE A 25 -13.44 1.72 -4.08
CA ILE A 25 -13.19 2.83 -3.16
C ILE A 25 -11.73 3.28 -3.29
N HIS A 26 -10.77 2.34 -3.23
CA HIS A 26 -9.35 2.65 -3.34
C HIS A 26 -9.01 3.39 -4.64
N TYR A 27 -9.52 2.90 -5.78
CA TYR A 27 -9.31 3.51 -7.09
C TYR A 27 -9.90 4.92 -7.19
N GLY A 28 -11.01 5.17 -6.48
CA GLY A 28 -11.73 6.44 -6.48
C GLY A 28 -11.18 7.51 -5.54
N LEU A 29 -10.22 7.20 -4.66
CA LEU A 29 -9.74 8.13 -3.64
C LEU A 29 -9.05 9.37 -4.19
N ILE A 30 -8.36 9.23 -5.32
CA ILE A 30 -7.54 10.29 -5.91
C ILE A 30 -7.86 10.44 -7.39
N LYS A 31 -7.88 11.69 -7.87
CA LYS A 31 -8.02 12.03 -9.28
C LYS A 31 -6.64 12.15 -9.94
N GLY A 32 -6.58 11.85 -11.23
CA GLY A 32 -5.33 11.91 -12.01
C GLY A 32 -4.79 10.52 -12.37
N VAL A 33 -4.31 10.36 -13.60
CA VAL A 33 -3.87 9.05 -14.12
C VAL A 33 -2.58 8.59 -13.44
N LYS A 34 -1.61 9.49 -13.24
CA LYS A 34 -0.35 9.18 -12.56
C LYS A 34 -0.57 8.80 -11.10
N SER A 35 -1.26 9.66 -10.34
CA SER A 35 -1.52 9.44 -8.92
C SER A 35 -2.36 8.20 -8.64
N ARG A 36 -3.37 7.91 -9.49
CA ARG A 36 -4.07 6.61 -9.41
C ARG A 36 -3.14 5.45 -9.71
N GLY A 37 -2.24 5.56 -10.68
CA GLY A 37 -1.24 4.53 -10.94
C GLY A 37 -0.37 4.24 -9.72
N VAL A 38 0.16 5.28 -9.08
CA VAL A 38 0.97 5.18 -7.85
C VAL A 38 0.16 4.55 -6.70
N LEU A 39 -1.07 5.00 -6.50
CA LEU A 39 -1.99 4.47 -5.50
C LEU A 39 -2.29 2.98 -5.74
N MET A 40 -2.47 2.57 -7.00
CA MET A 40 -2.65 1.18 -7.38
C MET A 40 -1.44 0.30 -7.04
N PHE A 41 -0.21 0.81 -7.14
CA PHE A 41 0.97 0.07 -6.68
C PHE A 41 0.97 -0.16 -5.17
N ILE A 42 0.48 0.80 -4.38
CA ILE A 42 0.28 0.59 -2.93
C ILE A 42 -0.72 -0.54 -2.69
N TRP A 43 -1.84 -0.55 -3.42
CA TRP A 43 -2.85 -1.60 -3.30
C TRP A 43 -2.28 -3.00 -3.61
N VAL A 44 -1.56 -3.13 -4.72
CA VAL A 44 -0.95 -4.41 -5.11
C VAL A 44 0.12 -4.84 -4.10
N ALA A 45 0.93 -3.89 -3.60
CA ALA A 45 1.93 -4.17 -2.56
C ALA A 45 1.27 -4.64 -1.26
N ALA A 46 0.12 -4.06 -0.90
CA ALA A 46 -0.67 -4.49 0.26
C ALA A 46 -1.19 -5.92 0.12
N VAL A 47 -1.85 -6.24 -1.00
CA VAL A 47 -2.34 -7.60 -1.24
C VAL A 47 -1.20 -8.62 -1.24
N TRP A 48 -0.09 -8.30 -1.90
CA TRP A 48 1.09 -9.16 -1.96
C TRP A 48 1.72 -9.42 -0.58
N SER A 49 1.92 -8.37 0.21
CA SER A 49 2.53 -8.47 1.54
C SER A 49 1.63 -9.21 2.53
N ILE A 50 0.31 -8.96 2.48
CA ILE A 50 -0.68 -9.69 3.28
C ILE A 50 -0.65 -11.18 2.93
N TRP A 51 -0.64 -11.51 1.63
CA TRP A 51 -0.59 -12.89 1.16
C TRP A 51 0.67 -13.62 1.65
N ASN A 52 1.84 -13.02 1.48
CA ASN A 52 3.11 -13.63 1.92
C ASN A 52 3.17 -13.78 3.43
N HIS A 53 2.79 -12.75 4.19
CA HIS A 53 2.81 -12.82 5.66
C HIS A 53 1.86 -13.91 6.17
N ARG A 54 0.66 -14.01 5.58
CA ARG A 54 -0.28 -15.09 5.89
C ARG A 54 0.31 -16.47 5.62
N ASN A 55 0.99 -16.66 4.50
CA ASN A 55 1.65 -17.93 4.19
C ASN A 55 2.75 -18.25 5.20
N VAL A 56 3.55 -17.27 5.59
CA VAL A 56 4.60 -17.46 6.60
C VAL A 56 4.00 -17.84 7.96
N ILE A 57 2.90 -17.21 8.38
CA ILE A 57 2.18 -17.60 9.60
C ILE A 57 1.74 -19.06 9.52
N ILE A 58 1.11 -19.47 8.40
CA ILE A 58 0.57 -20.83 8.24
C ILE A 58 1.67 -21.90 8.16
N PHE A 59 2.70 -21.66 7.35
CA PHE A 59 3.70 -22.68 7.04
C PHE A 59 4.91 -22.66 7.96
N ARG A 60 5.18 -21.54 8.66
CA ARG A 60 6.35 -21.39 9.54
C ARG A 60 5.97 -21.07 10.98
N ASN A 61 4.68 -21.10 11.31
CA ASN A 61 4.14 -20.83 12.64
C ASN A 61 4.62 -19.49 13.24
N GLN A 62 4.85 -18.49 12.39
CA GLN A 62 5.24 -17.16 12.82
C GLN A 62 4.04 -16.41 13.39
N GLN A 63 4.27 -15.53 14.36
CA GLN A 63 3.22 -14.69 14.93
C GLN A 63 2.74 -13.61 13.93
N PRO A 64 1.43 -13.33 13.86
CA PRO A 64 0.91 -12.18 13.13
C PRO A 64 1.49 -10.87 13.66
N CYS A 65 1.97 -9.99 12.76
CA CYS A 65 2.48 -8.67 13.11
C CYS A 65 2.08 -7.68 12.02
N ALA A 66 1.23 -6.71 12.37
CA ALA A 66 0.69 -5.76 11.41
C ALA A 66 1.72 -4.68 11.04
N GLU A 67 2.59 -4.35 12.00
CA GLU A 67 3.68 -3.38 11.90
C GLU A 67 4.71 -3.85 10.87
N TYR A 68 5.08 -5.13 10.91
CA TYR A 68 5.95 -5.73 9.91
C TYR A 68 5.34 -5.64 8.50
N VAL A 69 4.07 -6.01 8.37
CA VAL A 69 3.38 -5.99 7.06
C VAL A 69 3.29 -4.58 6.50
N ILE A 70 2.97 -3.56 7.31
CA ILE A 70 2.88 -2.20 6.78
C ILE A 70 4.24 -1.67 6.32
N GLU A 71 5.33 -1.97 7.01
CA GLU A 71 6.68 -1.59 6.57
C GLU A 71 7.09 -2.31 5.27
N GLU A 72 6.72 -3.58 5.11
CA GLU A 72 6.90 -4.32 3.85
C GLU A 72 6.14 -3.67 2.69
N ILE A 73 4.90 -3.22 2.94
CA ILE A 73 4.06 -2.52 1.96
C ILE A 73 4.73 -1.21 1.53
N LYS A 74 5.18 -0.38 2.48
CA LYS A 74 5.86 0.88 2.21
C LYS A 74 7.11 0.68 1.36
N SER A 75 7.94 -0.30 1.75
CA SER A 75 9.19 -0.63 1.04
C SER A 75 8.95 -1.16 -0.38
N LYS A 76 8.06 -2.15 -0.53
CA LYS A 76 7.76 -2.74 -1.84
C LYS A 76 7.10 -1.74 -2.79
N SER A 77 6.10 -1.00 -2.32
CA SER A 77 5.40 -0.01 -3.15
C SER A 77 6.38 1.03 -3.71
N TRP A 78 7.23 1.61 -2.85
CA TRP A 78 8.27 2.55 -3.29
C TRP A 78 9.19 1.95 -4.35
N GLY A 79 9.73 0.74 -4.09
CA GLY A 79 10.63 0.06 -5.02
C GLY A 79 9.97 -0.21 -6.38
N TRP A 80 8.71 -0.65 -6.38
CA TRP A 80 7.96 -0.93 -7.61
C TRP A 80 7.61 0.35 -8.39
N ILE A 81 7.19 1.40 -7.69
CA ILE A 81 6.89 2.70 -8.31
C ILE A 81 8.17 3.29 -8.93
N LYS A 82 9.29 3.27 -8.19
CA LYS A 82 10.57 3.80 -8.66
C LYS A 82 11.13 3.01 -9.86
N ALA A 83 10.93 1.69 -9.88
CA ALA A 83 11.29 0.85 -11.02
C ALA A 83 10.40 1.12 -12.26
N LYS A 84 9.10 1.38 -12.05
CA LYS A 84 8.14 1.61 -13.14
C LYS A 84 8.21 3.01 -13.73
N TYR A 85 8.31 4.03 -12.88
CA TYR A 85 8.23 5.44 -13.26
C TYR A 85 9.61 6.11 -13.12
N LYS A 86 10.35 6.22 -14.22
CA LYS A 86 11.68 6.87 -14.25
C LYS A 86 11.70 8.30 -13.71
N CYS A 87 10.58 9.01 -13.78
CA CYS A 87 10.44 10.37 -13.29
C CYS A 87 9.98 10.46 -11.83
N PHE A 88 9.83 9.33 -11.12
CA PHE A 88 9.50 9.33 -9.71
C PHE A 88 10.75 9.68 -8.89
N GLN A 89 10.84 10.94 -8.47
CA GLN A 89 12.01 11.50 -7.80
C GLN A 89 11.98 11.33 -6.28
N SER A 90 10.84 10.96 -5.70
CA SER A 90 10.70 10.89 -4.25
C SER A 90 11.64 9.86 -3.63
N SER A 91 12.37 10.30 -2.62
CA SER A 91 13.19 9.44 -1.77
C SER A 91 12.31 8.46 -0.98
N TYR A 92 12.92 7.40 -0.46
CA TYR A 92 12.19 6.48 0.41
C TYR A 92 11.70 7.17 1.69
N TYR A 93 12.47 8.14 2.21
CA TYR A 93 12.10 8.90 3.39
C TYR A 93 10.83 9.75 3.17
N GLU A 94 10.76 10.47 2.06
CA GLU A 94 9.56 11.25 1.69
C GLU A 94 8.36 10.34 1.49
N TRP A 95 8.55 9.21 0.79
CA TRP A 95 7.50 8.22 0.61
C TRP A 95 7.00 7.63 1.93
N HIS A 96 7.91 7.28 2.83
CA HIS A 96 7.56 6.68 4.11
C HIS A 96 6.83 7.67 5.02
N SER A 97 7.32 8.92 5.09
CA SER A 97 6.83 9.93 6.02
C SER A 97 5.60 10.68 5.51
N GLN A 98 5.56 10.98 4.21
CA GLN A 98 4.58 11.86 3.57
C GLN A 98 4.17 11.33 2.18
N PRO A 99 3.63 10.10 2.09
CA PRO A 99 3.34 9.45 0.80
C PRO A 99 2.38 10.25 -0.06
N PHE A 100 1.44 10.99 0.55
CA PHE A 100 0.43 11.77 -0.17
C PHE A 100 1.05 12.84 -1.07
N LEU A 101 2.19 13.43 -0.68
CA LEU A 101 2.90 14.42 -1.49
C LEU A 101 3.65 13.79 -2.68
N CYS A 102 3.78 12.45 -2.68
CA CYS A 102 4.44 11.69 -3.74
C CYS A 102 3.45 11.07 -4.75
N LEU A 103 2.14 11.17 -4.51
CA LEU A 103 1.07 10.65 -5.38
C LEU A 103 0.84 11.61 -6.56
#